data_AF-A0A972U332-F1
#
_entry.id   AF-A0A972U332-F1
#
_cell.length_a   1.000
_cell.length_b   1.000
_cell.length_c   1.000
_cell.angle_alpha   90.00
_cell.angle_beta   90.00
_cell.angle_gamma   90.00
#
_symmetry.space_group_name_H-M   'P 1'
#
loop_
_entity.id
_entity.type
_entity.pdbx_description
1 polymer ?
#
loop_
_entity_poly.entity_id
_entity_poly.type
_entity_poly.pdbx_seq_one_letter_code
_entity_poly.pdbx_strand_id
1 'polypeptide(L)'
;MAVPLLAWQYARTDQTWWLVLAVLATVLTGLLDNLDGAVAVISGRTTRWGYVLDSIVDRLSDAAILAALWALGAPGIVVVGAGLAGSVQEYARARAAAIGVSEVGVVSISERPTRVIIVAVFFVLAAWSPYGLDAAGWATIGSWAALGVALIGAGQVGLTLRKKLRD
;
A
#
# COMPACT_ATOMS: atom_id res chain seq x y z
N MET A 1 3.01 21.26 28.44
CA MET A 1 4.10 20.99 27.50
C MET A 1 3.56 20.45 26.15
N ALA A 2 2.59 21.14 25.52
CA ALA A 2 1.93 20.68 24.28
C ALA A 2 2.34 21.49 23.03
N VAL A 3 3.49 22.17 23.10
CA VAL A 3 4.01 23.03 22.03
C VAL A 3 4.73 22.26 20.90
N PRO A 4 5.27 21.02 21.06
CA PRO A 4 5.98 20.36 19.94
C PRO A 4 5.08 19.95 18.77
N LEU A 5 3.84 19.53 19.03
CA LEU A 5 2.94 19.01 17.99
C LEU A 5 2.38 20.10 17.08
N LEU A 6 2.01 21.25 17.66
CA LEU A 6 1.50 22.39 16.89
C LEU A 6 2.61 23.07 16.08
N ALA A 7 3.84 23.13 16.61
CA ALA A 7 5.00 23.61 15.84
C ALA A 7 5.36 22.66 14.68
N TRP A 8 5.19 21.35 14.88
CA TRP A 8 5.37 20.35 13.82
C TRP A 8 4.26 20.38 12.77
N GLN A 9 3.02 20.66 13.16
CA GLN A 9 1.88 20.82 12.24
C GLN A 9 1.95 22.13 11.45
N TYR A 10 2.37 23.24 12.07
CA TYR A 10 2.51 24.54 11.40
C TYR A 10 3.67 24.58 10.38
N ALA A 11 4.76 23.85 10.64
CA ALA A 11 5.85 23.68 9.68
C ALA A 11 5.47 22.81 8.46
N ARG A 12 4.32 22.11 8.51
CA ARG A 12 3.87 21.16 7.49
C ARG A 12 3.06 21.81 6.37
N THR A 13 2.43 22.95 6.65
CA THR A 13 1.54 23.66 5.73
C THR A 13 2.24 24.45 4.61
N ASP A 14 3.52 24.81 4.79
CA ASP A 14 4.28 25.63 3.82
C ASP A 14 5.16 24.82 2.85
N GLN A 15 5.30 23.51 3.04
CA GLN A 15 6.07 22.64 2.14
C GLN A 15 5.18 21.54 1.58
N THR A 16 4.44 21.83 0.52
CA THR A 16 3.63 20.84 -0.22
C THR A 16 4.44 20.17 -1.34
N TRP A 17 5.65 20.63 -1.63
CA TRP A 17 6.48 20.11 -2.75
C TRP A 17 6.86 18.64 -2.58
N TRP A 18 7.05 18.17 -1.34
CA TRP A 18 7.36 16.77 -1.07
C TRP A 18 6.16 15.85 -1.37
N LEU A 19 4.92 16.36 -1.39
CA LEU A 19 3.76 15.60 -1.84
C LEU A 19 3.83 15.26 -3.32
N VAL A 20 4.37 16.16 -4.14
CA VAL A 20 4.62 15.88 -5.56
C VAL A 20 5.66 14.77 -5.69
N LEU A 21 6.74 14.81 -4.90
CA LEU A 21 7.71 13.73 -4.85
C LEU A 21 7.11 12.42 -4.33
N ALA A 22 6.21 12.47 -3.34
CA ALA A 22 5.51 11.30 -2.82
C ALA A 22 4.60 10.67 -3.89
N VAL A 23 3.85 11.47 -4.64
CA VAL A 23 3.03 11.01 -5.78
C VAL A 23 3.92 10.39 -6.84
N LEU A 24 4.99 11.08 -7.26
CA LEU A 24 5.92 10.59 -8.28
C LEU A 24 6.59 9.28 -7.83
N ALA A 25 7.08 9.21 -6.59
CA ALA A 25 7.67 8.01 -6.04
C ALA A 25 6.65 6.85 -6.00
N THR A 26 5.41 7.12 -5.55
CA THR A 26 4.35 6.09 -5.49
C THR A 26 4.04 5.54 -6.88
N VAL A 27 3.84 6.41 -7.87
CA VAL A 27 3.56 5.99 -9.26
C VAL A 27 4.76 5.28 -9.87
N LEU A 28 5.98 5.79 -9.67
CA LEU A 28 7.20 5.19 -10.18
C LEU A 28 7.43 3.81 -9.58
N THR A 29 7.20 3.60 -8.27
CA THR A 29 7.32 2.27 -7.68
C THR A 29 6.37 1.28 -8.34
N GLY A 30 5.10 1.63 -8.58
CA GLY A 30 4.16 0.75 -9.27
C GLY A 30 4.53 0.49 -10.73
N LEU A 31 5.11 1.47 -11.43
CA LEU A 31 5.51 1.33 -12.83
C LEU A 31 6.78 0.48 -12.98
N LEU A 32 7.81 0.77 -12.19
CA LEU A 32 9.11 0.11 -12.24
C LEU A 32 9.03 -1.36 -11.84
N ASP A 33 8.14 -1.68 -10.92
CA ASP A 33 7.91 -3.04 -10.46
C ASP A 33 7.42 -3.99 -11.57
N ASN A 34 6.38 -3.57 -12.29
CA ASN A 34 5.86 -4.32 -13.44
C ASN A 34 6.90 -4.43 -14.57
N LEU A 35 7.72 -3.39 -14.75
CA LEU A 35 8.77 -3.37 -15.77
C LEU A 35 9.94 -4.28 -15.42
N ASP A 36 10.45 -4.28 -14.19
CA ASP A 36 11.59 -5.12 -13.78
C ASP A 36 11.23 -6.61 -13.86
N GLY A 37 10.04 -6.99 -13.38
CA GLY A 37 9.52 -8.34 -13.53
C GLY A 37 9.41 -8.78 -15.01
N ALA A 38 8.84 -7.94 -15.86
CA ALA A 38 8.73 -8.23 -17.30
C ALA A 38 10.10 -8.33 -17.99
N VAL A 39 11.02 -7.42 -17.69
CA VAL A 39 12.38 -7.42 -18.23
C VAL A 39 13.14 -8.65 -17.78
N ALA A 40 13.03 -9.06 -16.51
CA ALA A 40 13.68 -10.27 -15.99
C ALA A 40 13.17 -11.54 -16.69
N VAL A 41 11.87 -11.63 -16.97
CA VAL A 41 11.27 -12.73 -17.72
C VAL A 41 11.75 -12.75 -19.17
N ILE A 42 11.66 -11.63 -19.89
CA ILE A 42 12.03 -11.55 -21.30
C ILE A 42 13.55 -11.77 -21.49
N SER A 43 14.37 -11.31 -20.55
CA SER A 43 15.83 -11.47 -20.60
C SER A 43 16.33 -12.83 -20.08
N GLY A 44 15.44 -13.70 -19.60
CA GLY A 44 15.81 -15.01 -19.06
C GLY A 44 16.63 -14.95 -17.77
N ARG A 45 16.51 -13.87 -17.00
CA ARG A 45 17.29 -13.59 -15.77
C ARG A 45 16.50 -13.78 -14.48
N THR A 46 15.40 -14.52 -14.52
CA THR A 46 14.60 -14.80 -13.31
C THR A 46 15.40 -15.67 -12.34
N THR A 47 15.49 -15.24 -11.07
CA THR A 47 16.20 -15.99 -10.02
C THR A 47 15.32 -16.15 -8.79
N ARG A 48 15.55 -17.22 -8.01
CA ARG A 48 14.84 -17.46 -6.74
C ARG A 48 15.10 -16.34 -5.72
N TRP A 49 16.31 -15.79 -5.71
CA TRP A 49 16.64 -14.63 -4.88
C TRP A 49 15.86 -13.39 -5.30
N GLY A 50 15.81 -13.10 -6.60
CA GLY A 50 15.05 -11.98 -7.14
C GLY A 50 13.57 -12.02 -6.74
N TYR A 51 12.95 -13.20 -6.82
CA TYR A 51 11.55 -13.39 -6.38
C TYR A 51 11.32 -13.03 -4.90
N VAL A 52 12.26 -13.41 -4.01
CA VAL A 52 12.17 -13.06 -2.58
C VAL A 52 12.43 -11.58 -2.35
N LEU A 53 13.43 -11.02 -3.03
CA LEU A 53 13.78 -9.61 -2.92
C LEU A 53 12.63 -8.71 -3.38
N ASP A 54 11.99 -9.03 -4.50
CA ASP A 54 10.80 -8.38 -5.04
C ASP A 54 9.69 -8.33 -3.99
N SER A 55 9.35 -9.49 -3.41
CA SER A 55 8.37 -9.58 -2.33
C SER A 55 8.72 -8.72 -1.09
N ILE A 56 10.00 -8.59 -0.74
CA ILE A 56 10.45 -7.74 0.38
C ILE A 56 10.32 -6.26 0.04
N VAL A 57 10.80 -5.86 -1.14
CA VAL A 57 10.73 -4.47 -1.61
C VAL A 57 9.27 -4.02 -1.67
N ASP A 58 8.36 -4.88 -2.12
CA ASP A 58 6.92 -4.64 -2.11
C ASP A 58 6.38 -4.31 -0.74
N ARG A 59 6.77 -5.09 0.29
CA ARG A 59 6.30 -4.86 1.66
C ARG A 59 6.84 -3.52 2.20
N LEU A 60 8.10 -3.19 1.89
CA LEU A 60 8.71 -1.94 2.31
C LEU A 60 8.08 -0.74 1.59
N SER A 61 7.79 -0.85 0.30
CA SER A 61 7.09 0.17 -0.48
C SER A 61 5.68 0.40 0.03
N ASP A 62 4.90 -0.67 0.26
CA ASP A 62 3.55 -0.57 0.83
C ASP A 62 3.58 0.14 2.20
N ALA A 63 4.55 -0.21 3.06
CA ALA A 63 4.72 0.42 4.36
C ALA A 63 5.12 1.90 4.26
N ALA A 64 6.02 2.26 3.34
CA ALA A 64 6.46 3.63 3.14
C ALA A 64 5.33 4.54 2.65
N ILE A 65 4.52 4.06 1.70
CA ILE A 65 3.37 4.78 1.16
C ILE A 65 2.31 5.02 2.25
N LEU A 66 2.04 4.00 3.08
CA LEU A 66 1.16 4.14 4.24
C LEU A 66 1.73 5.11 5.31
N ALA A 67 3.03 5.03 5.59
CA ALA A 67 3.70 5.95 6.52
C ALA A 67 3.63 7.41 6.05
N ALA A 68 3.66 7.66 4.74
CA ALA A 68 3.46 9.01 4.20
C ALA A 68 2.05 9.56 4.46
N LEU A 69 1.00 8.73 4.44
CA LEU A 69 -0.35 9.15 4.90
C LEU A 69 -0.36 9.50 6.38
N TRP A 70 0.30 8.70 7.23
CA TRP A 70 0.45 9.03 8.65
C TRP A 70 1.18 10.35 8.84
N ALA A 71 2.26 10.55 8.10
CA ALA A 71 3.01 11.79 8.12
C ALA A 71 2.04 12.96 7.80
N LEU A 72 1.23 12.88 6.75
CA LEU A 72 0.23 13.90 6.40
C LEU A 72 -0.83 14.20 7.48
N GLY A 73 -0.94 13.39 8.53
CA GLY A 73 -1.88 13.60 9.62
C GLY A 73 -2.97 12.54 9.71
N ALA A 74 -2.90 11.47 8.91
CA ALA A 74 -3.82 10.35 9.05
C ALA A 74 -3.66 9.66 10.43
N PRO A 75 -4.73 9.07 11.00
CA PRO A 75 -4.64 8.38 12.29
C PRO A 75 -3.70 7.17 12.22
N GLY A 76 -2.66 7.16 13.05
CA GLY A 76 -1.64 6.10 13.03
C GLY A 76 -2.19 4.68 13.21
N ILE A 77 -3.24 4.52 14.04
CA ILE A 77 -3.90 3.22 14.24
C ILE A 77 -4.55 2.69 12.96
N VAL A 78 -5.11 3.57 12.13
CA VAL A 78 -5.76 3.21 10.86
C VAL A 78 -4.70 2.82 9.84
N VAL A 79 -3.61 3.58 9.78
CA VAL A 79 -2.45 3.29 8.90
C VAL A 79 -1.81 1.95 9.24
N VAL A 80 -1.56 1.68 10.52
CA VAL A 80 -1.05 0.39 11.01
C VAL A 80 -2.03 -0.73 10.68
N GLY A 81 -3.33 -0.52 10.92
CA GLY A 81 -4.36 -1.49 10.57
C GLY A 81 -4.35 -1.86 9.08
N ALA A 82 -4.21 -0.87 8.20
CA ALA A 82 -4.16 -1.09 6.75
C ALA A 82 -2.94 -1.93 6.35
N GLY A 83 -1.76 -1.59 6.90
CA GLY A 83 -0.52 -2.33 6.65
C GLY A 83 -0.59 -3.76 7.18
N LEU A 84 -1.18 -3.98 8.35
CA LEU A 84 -1.37 -5.31 8.92
C LEU A 84 -2.34 -6.15 8.09
N ALA A 85 -3.49 -5.59 7.69
CA ALA A 85 -4.47 -6.30 6.87
C ALA A 85 -3.87 -6.71 5.51
N GLY A 86 -3.15 -5.81 4.84
CA GLY A 86 -2.44 -6.12 3.61
C GLY A 86 -1.34 -7.18 3.81
N SER A 87 -0.59 -7.11 4.90
CA SER A 87 0.45 -8.10 5.22
C SER A 87 -0.14 -9.49 5.51
N VAL A 88 -1.28 -9.56 6.19
CA VAL A 88 -2.00 -10.82 6.43
C VAL A 88 -2.44 -11.45 5.11
N GLN A 89 -2.94 -10.65 4.16
CA GLN A 89 -3.32 -11.13 2.84
C GLN A 89 -2.14 -11.76 2.11
N GLU A 90 -1.02 -11.04 1.98
CA GLU A 90 0.15 -11.55 1.27
C GLU A 90 0.78 -12.76 1.97
N TYR A 91 0.80 -12.76 3.31
CA TYR A 91 1.27 -13.92 4.08
C TYR A 91 0.40 -15.15 3.85
N ALA A 92 -0.92 -14.99 3.82
CA ALA A 92 -1.84 -16.09 3.52
C ALA A 92 -1.58 -16.66 2.11
N ARG A 93 -1.35 -15.81 1.11
CA ARG A 93 -0.98 -16.23 -0.26
C ARG A 93 0.35 -16.97 -0.27
N ALA A 94 1.38 -16.45 0.39
CA ALA A 94 2.70 -17.08 0.48
C ALA A 94 2.64 -18.46 1.17
N ARG A 95 1.85 -18.59 2.25
CA ARG A 95 1.65 -19.87 2.94
C ARG A 95 0.85 -20.87 2.10
N ALA A 96 -0.15 -20.41 1.34
CA ALA A 96 -0.87 -21.25 0.41
C ALA A 96 0.04 -21.79 -0.70
N ALA A 97 0.89 -20.93 -1.28
CA ALA A 97 1.88 -21.34 -2.27
C ALA A 97 2.87 -22.38 -1.70
N ALA A 98 3.30 -22.22 -0.44
CA ALA A 98 4.22 -23.14 0.23
C ALA A 98 3.65 -24.57 0.42
N ILE A 99 2.32 -24.74 0.42
CA ILE A 99 1.65 -26.05 0.48
C ILE A 99 1.16 -26.53 -0.89
N GLY A 100 1.64 -25.93 -1.98
CA GLY A 100 1.33 -26.36 -3.34
C GLY A 100 0.10 -25.72 -3.97
N VAL A 101 -0.56 -24.75 -3.30
CA VAL A 101 -1.65 -23.97 -3.89
C VAL A 101 -1.05 -22.80 -4.67
N SER A 102 -0.58 -23.08 -5.89
CA SER A 102 0.10 -22.10 -6.75
C SER A 102 -0.83 -21.02 -7.29
N GLU A 103 -2.13 -21.32 -7.43
CA GLU A 103 -3.14 -20.33 -7.82
C GLU A 103 -4.20 -20.24 -6.73
N VAL A 104 -4.10 -19.20 -5.90
CA VAL A 104 -5.24 -18.82 -5.03
C VAL A 104 -6.48 -18.54 -5.89
N GLY A 105 -6.32 -18.24 -7.19
CA GLY A 105 -7.39 -18.25 -8.20
C GLY A 105 -8.42 -17.13 -8.05
N VAL A 106 -8.19 -16.21 -7.10
CA VAL A 106 -9.03 -15.04 -6.86
C VAL A 106 -8.14 -13.81 -6.88
N VAL A 107 -8.42 -12.95 -7.87
CA VAL A 107 -8.03 -11.54 -7.87
C VAL A 107 -8.84 -10.87 -6.78
N SER A 108 -8.19 -10.48 -5.68
CA SER A 108 -8.84 -9.74 -4.61
C SER A 108 -8.98 -8.27 -5.02
N ILE A 109 -9.88 -7.53 -4.39
CA ILE A 109 -9.94 -6.09 -4.64
C ILE A 109 -8.67 -5.37 -4.15
N SER A 110 -7.96 -5.96 -3.18
CA SER A 110 -6.75 -5.40 -2.58
C SER A 110 -5.47 -5.96 -3.19
N GLU A 111 -5.44 -6.15 -4.51
CA GLU A 111 -4.16 -6.35 -5.20
C GLU A 111 -3.29 -5.09 -5.07
N ARG A 112 -1.97 -5.28 -5.15
CA ARG A 112 -1.00 -4.19 -4.97
C ARG A 112 -1.25 -2.98 -5.88
N PRO A 113 -1.55 -3.13 -7.19
CA PRO A 113 -1.88 -1.97 -8.03
C PRO A 113 -3.05 -1.15 -7.47
N THR A 114 -4.10 -1.80 -6.96
CA THR A 114 -5.24 -1.11 -6.35
C THR A 114 -4.83 -0.33 -5.11
N ARG A 115 -4.02 -0.93 -4.24
CA ARG A 115 -3.51 -0.27 -3.02
C ARG A 115 -2.69 0.97 -3.36
N VAL A 116 -1.78 0.85 -4.32
CA VAL A 116 -0.93 1.95 -4.80
C VAL A 116 -1.77 3.07 -5.42
N ILE A 117 -2.73 2.73 -6.28
CA ILE A 117 -3.62 3.71 -6.94
C ILE A 117 -4.44 4.48 -5.91
N ILE A 118 -5.04 3.80 -4.93
CA ILE A 118 -5.82 4.44 -3.88
C ILE A 118 -4.98 5.47 -3.15
N VAL A 119 -3.79 5.10 -2.66
CA VAL A 119 -2.97 6.04 -1.90
C VAL A 119 -2.46 7.19 -2.80
N ALA A 120 -2.07 6.91 -4.05
CA ALA A 120 -1.65 7.94 -4.99
C ALA A 120 -2.75 8.99 -5.23
N VAL A 121 -4.01 8.55 -5.42
CA VAL A 121 -5.16 9.45 -5.57
C VAL A 121 -5.31 10.34 -4.33
N PHE A 122 -5.19 9.78 -3.13
CA PHE A 122 -5.31 10.57 -1.91
C PHE A 122 -4.13 11.51 -1.65
N PHE A 123 -2.92 11.21 -2.14
CA PHE A 123 -1.83 12.18 -2.15
C PHE A 123 -2.10 13.35 -3.10
N VAL A 124 -2.66 13.09 -4.29
CA VAL A 124 -3.07 14.15 -5.21
C VAL A 124 -4.16 15.02 -4.58
N LEU A 125 -5.18 14.41 -3.97
CA LEU A 125 -6.24 15.14 -3.28
C LEU A 125 -5.71 15.94 -2.08
N ALA A 126 -4.77 15.38 -1.31
CA ALA A 126 -4.13 16.10 -0.21
C ALA A 126 -3.29 17.30 -0.70
N ALA A 127 -2.63 17.18 -1.85
CA ALA A 127 -1.87 18.26 -2.46
C ALA A 127 -2.78 19.35 -3.06
N TRP A 128 -3.88 18.95 -3.71
CA TRP A 128 -4.82 19.88 -4.35
C TRP A 128 -5.79 20.53 -3.35
N SER A 129 -6.07 19.87 -2.22
CA SER A 129 -6.92 20.35 -1.13
C SER A 129 -8.33 20.82 -1.57
N PRO A 130 -9.07 20.07 -2.41
CA PRO A 130 -10.41 20.50 -2.83
C PRO A 130 -11.44 20.43 -1.69
N TYR A 131 -12.59 21.06 -1.91
CA TYR A 131 -13.78 20.99 -1.03
C TYR A 131 -13.57 21.51 0.41
N GLY A 132 -12.54 22.33 0.64
CA GLY A 132 -12.24 22.91 1.95
C GLY A 132 -11.62 21.93 2.94
N LEU A 133 -11.21 20.75 2.49
CA LEU A 133 -10.46 19.78 3.29
C LEU A 133 -8.96 20.02 3.13
N ASP A 134 -8.25 20.10 4.25
CA ASP A 134 -6.79 20.20 4.30
C ASP A 134 -6.12 18.85 3.96
N ALA A 135 -4.79 18.86 3.83
CA ALA A 135 -4.01 17.67 3.51
C ALA A 135 -4.22 16.53 4.53
N ALA A 136 -4.41 16.86 5.81
CA ALA A 136 -4.66 15.89 6.88
C ALA A 136 -6.04 15.24 6.75
N GLY A 137 -7.06 16.00 6.36
CA GLY A 137 -8.40 15.49 6.06
C GLY A 137 -8.37 14.47 4.92
N TRP A 138 -7.73 14.81 3.80
CA TRP A 138 -7.58 13.89 2.67
C TRP A 138 -6.76 12.65 3.00
N ALA A 139 -5.66 12.80 3.75
CA ALA A 139 -4.85 11.68 4.20
C ALA A 139 -5.62 10.74 5.14
N THR A 140 -6.47 11.31 6.01
CA THR A 140 -7.35 10.54 6.90
C THR A 140 -8.31 9.69 6.09
N ILE A 141 -9.03 10.28 5.13
CA ILE A 141 -9.95 9.54 4.24
C ILE A 141 -9.18 8.46 3.46
N GLY A 142 -7.99 8.79 2.94
CA GLY A 142 -7.16 7.83 2.22
C GLY A 142 -6.71 6.65 3.06
N SER A 143 -6.36 6.87 4.33
CA SER A 143 -5.99 5.78 5.25
C SER A 143 -7.16 4.84 5.54
N TRP A 144 -8.37 5.38 5.68
CA TRP A 144 -9.58 4.57 5.87
C TRP A 144 -9.96 3.80 4.60
N ALA A 145 -9.83 4.42 3.43
CA ALA A 145 -10.03 3.74 2.15
C ALA A 145 -9.04 2.58 1.97
N ALA A 146 -7.75 2.82 2.25
CA ALA A 146 -6.71 1.80 2.20
C ALA A 146 -6.99 0.65 3.18
N LEU A 147 -7.38 0.95 4.43
CA LEU A 147 -7.77 -0.05 5.42
C LEU A 147 -8.97 -0.88 4.95
N GLY A 148 -10.02 -0.22 4.47
CA GLY A 148 -11.24 -0.87 4.01
C GLY A 148 -10.95 -1.85 2.88
N VAL A 149 -10.19 -1.43 1.87
CA VAL A 149 -9.77 -2.29 0.76
C VAL A 149 -8.93 -3.46 1.27
N ALA A 150 -7.93 -3.21 2.12
CA ALA A 150 -7.07 -4.25 2.68
C ALA A 150 -7.85 -5.31 3.47
N LEU A 151 -8.82 -4.89 4.29
CA LEU A 151 -9.67 -5.81 5.04
C LEU A 151 -10.57 -6.66 4.14
N ILE A 152 -11.18 -6.05 3.12
CA ILE A 152 -12.02 -6.77 2.15
C ILE A 152 -11.17 -7.79 1.40
N GLY A 153 -9.99 -7.39 0.90
CA GLY A 153 -9.10 -8.29 0.19
C GLY A 153 -8.59 -9.44 1.04
N ALA A 154 -8.15 -9.17 2.28
CA ALA A 154 -7.75 -10.21 3.23
C ALA A 154 -8.90 -11.19 3.50
N GLY A 155 -10.14 -10.69 3.65
CA GLY A 155 -11.34 -11.52 3.80
C GLY A 155 -11.60 -12.39 2.56
N GLN A 156 -11.51 -11.82 1.36
CA GLN A 156 -11.70 -12.55 0.09
C GLN A 156 -10.68 -13.69 -0.07
N VAL A 157 -9.40 -13.41 0.19
CA VAL A 157 -8.33 -14.40 0.13
C VAL A 157 -8.55 -15.49 1.19
N GLY A 158 -8.85 -15.11 2.43
CA GLY A 158 -9.09 -16.06 3.52
C GLY A 158 -10.27 -16.99 3.24
N LEU A 159 -11.39 -16.46 2.74
CA LEU A 159 -12.56 -17.25 2.37
C LEU A 159 -12.28 -18.20 1.20
N THR A 160 -11.50 -17.74 0.21
CA THR A 160 -11.12 -18.54 -0.96
C THR A 160 -10.21 -19.70 -0.56
N LEU A 161 -9.19 -19.41 0.24
CA LEU A 161 -8.28 -20.44 0.76
C LEU A 161 -9.03 -21.45 1.64
N ARG A 162 -9.94 -20.98 2.50
CA ARG A 162 -10.75 -21.88 3.33
C ARG A 162 -11.58 -22.86 2.51
N LYS A 163 -12.15 -22.44 1.37
CA LYS A 163 -12.90 -23.33 0.47
C LYS A 163 -11.94 -24.34 -0.16
N LYS A 164 -10.87 -23.87 -0.83
CA LYS A 164 -9.90 -24.71 -1.52
C LYS A 164 -9.18 -25.73 -0.65
N LEU A 165 -8.96 -25.43 0.63
CA LEU A 165 -8.23 -26.32 1.55
C LEU A 165 -9.14 -27.28 2.34
N ARG A 166 -10.45 -27.14 2.23
CA ARG A 166 -11.43 -28.04 2.86
C ARG A 166 -12.01 -29.06 1.88
N ASP A 167 -11.83 -28.84 0.59
CA ASP A 167 -12.17 -29.75 -0.50
C ASP A 167 -10.96 -30.66 -0.80
#